data_AF-A0A6I5RMX0-F1
#
_entry.id   AF-A0A6I5RMX0-F1
#
_cell.length_a   1.000
_cell.length_b   1.000
_cell.length_c   1.000
_cell.angle_alpha   90.00
_cell.angle_beta   90.00
_cell.angle_gamma   90.00
#
_symmetry.space_group_name_H-M   'P 1'
#
loop_
_entity.id
_entity.type
_entity.pdbx_description
1 polymer ?
#
loop_
_entity_poly.entity_id
_entity_poly.type
_entity_poly.pdbx_seq_one_letter_code
_entity_poly.pdbx_strand_id
1 'polypeptide(L)'
;MNPAKAGWLSKVPEVTLSFWVIKILSTTVGETGADFLAVDAGFGAGWTSIGMALLLACALFFQMRKAAYSPWIYWLTVVLVSIVGTQITDIMTDMLDISLYVSTAVFSVLLAINFLLWFRVEHTLSIREIDTPRREFFYWTTVLCTFALGTAAGDLATEALGLGFTLGVVIFGALIAATLLAWRLGGNVVLMFWLAYILTRPFGASLGDLLTQAKTYGGLGMGAAWTSAIFLSVIVLLVVVAQVSVGNRKTVIQ
;
A
#
# COMPACT_ATOMS: atom_id res chain seq x y z
N MET A 1 41.19 4.15 9.84
CA MET A 1 40.19 5.24 9.85
C MET A 1 39.32 5.06 8.62
N ASN A 2 38.15 4.43 8.77
CA ASN A 2 37.18 4.35 7.68
C ASN A 2 36.57 5.75 7.49
N PRO A 3 36.53 6.30 6.27
CA PRO A 3 35.85 7.56 6.03
C PRO A 3 34.39 7.38 6.42
N ALA A 4 33.90 8.28 7.28
CA ALA A 4 32.52 8.34 7.66
C ALA A 4 31.68 8.42 6.39
N LYS A 5 30.95 7.34 6.05
CA LYS A 5 29.83 7.43 5.13
C LYS A 5 28.96 8.55 5.69
N ALA A 6 28.74 9.62 4.92
CA ALA A 6 27.65 10.55 5.19
C ALA A 6 26.36 9.72 5.12
N GLY A 7 25.97 9.16 6.26
CA GLY A 7 25.06 8.05 6.35
C GLY A 7 23.64 8.56 6.18
N TRP A 8 23.09 8.36 4.99
CA TRP A 8 21.65 8.45 4.80
C TRP A 8 20.99 7.48 5.78
N LEU A 9 20.15 8.01 6.67
CA LEU A 9 19.34 7.20 7.58
C LEU A 9 18.21 6.57 6.77
N SER A 10 17.86 5.31 7.07
CA SER A 10 16.75 4.62 6.38
C SER A 10 15.51 5.52 6.33
N LYS A 11 14.94 5.68 5.13
CA LYS A 11 13.78 6.54 4.88
C LYS A 11 12.44 5.85 5.12
N VAL A 12 12.46 4.59 5.57
CA VAL A 12 11.27 3.76 5.79
C VAL A 12 11.11 3.52 7.30
N PRO A 13 9.86 3.51 7.82
CA PRO A 13 9.58 3.20 9.23
C PRO A 13 10.12 1.84 9.66
N GLU A 14 10.39 1.70 10.95
CA GLU A 14 10.57 0.40 11.59
C GLU A 14 9.29 -0.46 11.44
N VAL A 15 9.46 -1.72 11.09
CA VAL A 15 8.36 -2.70 10.94
C VAL A 15 7.85 -3.11 12.31
N THR A 16 6.97 -2.29 12.87
CA THR A 16 6.29 -2.50 14.16
C THR A 16 4.83 -2.87 13.95
N LEU A 17 4.09 -3.14 15.02
CA LEU A 17 2.64 -3.34 14.92
C LEU A 17 1.94 -2.12 14.30
N SER A 18 2.35 -0.91 14.70
CA SER A 18 1.79 0.34 14.15
C SER A 18 2.01 0.46 12.63
N PHE A 19 3.14 -0.03 12.11
CA PHE A 19 3.37 -0.09 10.67
C PHE A 19 2.30 -0.92 9.95
N TRP A 20 2.02 -2.13 10.44
CA TRP A 20 1.03 -3.00 9.83
C TRP A 20 -0.39 -2.44 9.95
N VAL A 21 -0.73 -1.84 11.09
CA VAL A 21 -2.03 -1.20 11.30
C VAL A 21 -2.22 -0.04 10.32
N ILE A 22 -1.29 0.91 10.25
CA ILE A 22 -1.42 2.05 9.33
C ILE A 22 -1.45 1.56 7.88
N LYS A 23 -0.66 0.53 7.53
CA LYS A 23 -0.66 -0.08 6.20
C LYS A 23 -2.03 -0.65 5.85
N ILE A 24 -2.62 -1.50 6.69
CA ILE A 24 -3.96 -2.09 6.44
C ILE A 24 -5.03 -0.99 6.35
N LEU A 25 -5.01 0.00 7.24
CA LEU A 25 -5.95 1.11 7.16
C LEU A 25 -5.76 1.92 5.87
N SER A 26 -4.52 2.16 5.45
CA SER A 26 -4.23 2.87 4.21
C SER A 26 -4.65 2.10 2.95
N THR A 27 -4.62 0.77 3.00
CA THR A 27 -5.11 -0.06 1.90
C THR A 27 -6.63 0.01 1.81
N THR A 28 -7.35 0.02 2.94
CA THR A 28 -8.80 0.18 2.91
C THR A 28 -9.20 1.60 2.48
N VAL A 29 -8.54 2.64 3.00
CA VAL A 29 -8.76 4.03 2.56
C VAL A 29 -8.44 4.22 1.07
N GLY A 30 -7.45 3.50 0.55
CA GLY A 30 -7.11 3.55 -0.87
C GLY A 30 -8.25 3.07 -1.76
N GLU A 31 -8.89 1.97 -1.37
CA GLU A 31 -10.07 1.39 -2.05
C GLU A 31 -11.26 2.35 -1.95
N THR A 32 -11.72 2.57 -0.72
CA THR A 32 -12.94 3.32 -0.45
C THR A 32 -12.83 4.81 -0.81
N GLY A 33 -11.61 5.35 -0.76
CA GLY A 33 -11.31 6.72 -1.15
C GLY A 33 -11.26 6.91 -2.66
N ALA A 34 -10.77 5.92 -3.41
CA ALA A 34 -10.83 5.94 -4.87
C ALA A 34 -12.29 5.94 -5.34
N ASP A 35 -13.11 5.04 -4.80
CA ASP A 35 -14.54 4.93 -5.09
C ASP A 35 -15.29 6.22 -4.78
N PHE A 36 -15.07 6.76 -3.57
CA PHE A 36 -15.72 8.00 -3.14
C PHE A 36 -15.39 9.16 -4.09
N LEU A 37 -14.13 9.30 -4.50
CA LEU A 37 -13.73 10.36 -5.41
C LEU A 37 -14.35 10.17 -6.80
N ALA A 38 -14.37 8.95 -7.31
CA ALA A 38 -14.86 8.63 -8.64
C ALA A 38 -16.38 8.75 -8.77
N VAL A 39 -17.12 8.21 -7.79
CA VAL A 39 -18.58 8.04 -7.84
C VAL A 39 -19.30 9.09 -7.01
N ASP A 40 -19.04 9.16 -5.71
CA ASP A 40 -19.82 9.97 -4.77
C ASP A 40 -19.54 11.47 -4.89
N ALA A 41 -18.28 11.84 -5.13
CA ALA A 41 -17.86 13.24 -5.27
C ALA A 41 -18.17 13.82 -6.65
N GLY A 42 -18.61 12.99 -7.61
CA GLY A 42 -19.08 13.43 -8.93
C GLY A 42 -18.01 14.01 -9.85
N PHE A 43 -16.72 13.87 -9.50
CA PHE A 43 -15.61 14.37 -10.32
C PHE A 43 -15.34 13.49 -11.56
N GLY A 44 -15.86 12.26 -11.57
CA GLY A 44 -15.64 11.27 -12.62
C GLY A 44 -14.25 10.66 -12.55
N ALA A 45 -14.16 9.37 -12.85
CA ALA A 45 -12.94 8.57 -12.67
C ALA A 45 -11.71 9.09 -13.46
N GLY A 46 -11.90 9.79 -14.58
CA GLY A 46 -10.80 10.37 -15.35
C GLY A 46 -10.10 11.55 -14.65
N TRP A 47 -10.87 12.56 -14.23
CA TRP A 47 -10.30 13.77 -13.61
C TRP A 47 -9.74 13.50 -12.21
N THR A 48 -10.40 12.62 -11.45
CA THR A 48 -9.89 12.17 -10.14
C THR A 48 -8.56 11.47 -10.29
N SER A 49 -8.42 10.58 -11.28
CA SER A 49 -7.18 9.85 -11.52
C SER A 49 -6.02 10.77 -11.88
N ILE A 50 -6.24 11.78 -12.73
CA ILE A 50 -5.22 12.78 -13.05
C ILE A 50 -4.83 13.58 -11.80
N GLY A 51 -5.81 14.06 -11.03
CA GLY A 51 -5.55 14.82 -9.81
C GLY A 51 -4.76 14.03 -8.77
N MET A 52 -5.15 12.78 -8.51
CA MET A 52 -4.48 11.90 -7.56
C MET A 52 -3.09 11.48 -8.03
N ALA A 53 -2.90 11.23 -9.33
CA ALA A 53 -1.58 10.94 -9.89
C ALA A 53 -0.63 12.15 -9.75
N LEU A 54 -1.11 13.38 -9.96
CA LEU A 54 -0.32 14.59 -9.74
C LEU A 54 0.04 14.77 -8.26
N LEU A 55 -0.90 14.53 -7.34
CA LEU A 55 -0.64 14.58 -5.90
C LEU A 55 0.40 13.53 -5.49
N LEU A 56 0.29 12.31 -6.02
CA LEU A 56 1.26 11.25 -5.79
C LEU A 56 2.66 11.64 -6.32
N ALA A 57 2.74 12.19 -7.53
CA ALA A 57 4.00 12.65 -8.10
C ALA A 57 4.66 13.73 -7.23
N CYS A 58 3.88 14.69 -6.74
CA CYS A 58 4.35 15.70 -5.79
C CYS A 58 4.84 15.08 -4.48
N ALA A 59 4.07 14.15 -3.89
CA ALA A 59 4.44 13.50 -2.64
C ALA A 59 5.73 12.67 -2.78
N LEU A 60 5.86 11.89 -3.85
CA LEU A 60 7.07 11.14 -4.17
C LEU A 60 8.27 12.07 -4.38
N PHE A 61 8.09 13.20 -5.07
CA PHE A 61 9.16 14.18 -5.24
C PHE A 61 9.67 14.73 -3.91
N PHE A 62 8.77 15.09 -2.99
CA PHE A 62 9.15 15.55 -1.65
C PHE A 62 9.80 14.43 -0.82
N GLN A 63 9.28 13.20 -0.92
CA GLN A 63 9.81 12.02 -0.24
C GLN A 63 11.25 11.72 -0.70
N MET A 64 11.50 11.69 -2.01
CA MET A 64 12.83 11.43 -2.57
C MET A 64 13.85 12.52 -2.21
N ARG A 65 13.41 13.77 -2.06
CA ARG A 65 14.27 14.90 -1.64
C ARG A 65 14.66 14.87 -0.17
N LYS A 66 13.91 14.19 0.71
CA LYS A 66 14.24 14.15 2.14
C LYS A 66 15.43 13.24 2.40
N ALA A 67 16.36 13.70 3.24
CA ALA A 67 17.55 12.95 3.61
C ALA A 67 17.34 11.89 4.71
N ALA A 68 16.21 11.97 5.42
CA ALA A 68 15.88 11.07 6.52
C ALA A 68 14.36 10.82 6.56
N TYR A 69 13.97 9.73 7.23
CA TYR A 69 12.58 9.35 7.44
C TYR A 69 11.75 10.50 8.03
N SER A 70 10.65 10.82 7.35
CA SER A 70 9.63 11.77 7.78
C SER A 70 8.28 11.04 7.79
N PRO A 71 7.79 10.61 8.98
CA PRO A 71 6.56 9.82 9.11
C PRO A 71 5.39 10.35 8.28
N TRP A 72 5.10 11.65 8.36
CA TRP A 72 3.95 12.22 7.67
C TRP A 72 4.06 12.17 6.13
N ILE A 73 5.26 12.40 5.56
CA ILE A 73 5.46 12.38 4.10
C ILE A 73 5.37 10.93 3.61
N TYR A 74 6.00 10.01 4.33
CA TYR A 74 5.99 8.59 3.98
C TYR A 74 4.55 8.04 3.98
N TRP A 75 3.79 8.26 5.06
CA TRP A 75 2.43 7.73 5.15
C TRP A 75 1.44 8.44 4.22
N LEU A 76 1.62 9.76 3.98
CA LEU A 76 0.88 10.46 2.94
C LEU A 76 1.14 9.82 1.57
N THR A 77 2.41 9.55 1.25
CA THR A 77 2.79 8.90 -0.01
C THR A 77 2.17 7.50 -0.10
N VAL A 78 2.17 6.71 0.99
CA VAL A 78 1.53 5.38 1.01
C VAL A 78 0.03 5.47 0.76
N VAL A 79 -0.69 6.44 1.34
CA VAL A 79 -2.13 6.65 1.07
C VAL A 79 -2.37 7.11 -0.37
N LEU A 80 -1.54 8.00 -0.91
CA LEU A 80 -1.68 8.43 -2.30
C LEU A 80 -1.38 7.29 -3.29
N VAL A 81 -0.37 6.47 -3.01
CA VAL A 81 -0.07 5.26 -3.79
C VAL A 81 -1.22 4.28 -3.69
N SER A 82 -1.88 4.16 -2.53
CA SER A 82 -3.00 3.24 -2.38
C SER A 82 -4.19 3.64 -3.23
N ILE A 83 -4.55 4.93 -3.29
CA ILE A 83 -5.64 5.44 -4.13
C ILE A 83 -5.30 5.30 -5.61
N VAL A 84 -4.11 5.76 -6.02
CA VAL A 84 -3.69 5.70 -7.43
C VAL A 84 -3.53 4.25 -7.90
N GLY A 85 -3.05 3.35 -7.03
CA GLY A 85 -2.95 1.93 -7.33
C GLY A 85 -4.31 1.27 -7.60
N THR A 86 -5.35 1.63 -6.84
CA THR A 86 -6.74 1.23 -7.13
C THR A 86 -7.14 1.74 -8.51
N GLN A 87 -7.06 3.06 -8.72
CA GLN A 87 -7.51 3.71 -9.96
C GLN A 87 -6.82 3.17 -11.21
N ILE A 88 -5.54 2.82 -11.15
CA ILE A 88 -4.84 2.18 -12.27
C ILE A 88 -5.51 0.85 -12.64
N THR A 89 -5.90 0.06 -11.64
CA THR A 89 -6.60 -1.20 -11.85
C THR A 89 -7.99 -0.97 -12.41
N ASP A 90 -8.76 -0.04 -11.82
CA ASP A 90 -10.13 0.26 -12.26
C ASP A 90 -10.15 0.82 -13.68
N ILE A 91 -9.18 1.66 -14.05
CA ILE A 91 -9.06 2.14 -15.44
C ILE A 91 -8.81 0.96 -16.39
N MET A 92 -7.95 0.01 -16.02
CA MET A 92 -7.69 -1.15 -16.85
C MET A 92 -8.93 -2.04 -17.00
N THR A 93 -9.62 -2.33 -15.89
CA THR A 93 -10.75 -3.26 -15.89
C THR A 93 -12.03 -2.61 -16.38
N ASP A 94 -12.41 -1.46 -15.83
CA ASP A 94 -13.73 -0.85 -16.05
C ASP A 94 -13.77 0.07 -17.27
N MET A 95 -12.68 0.81 -17.56
CA MET A 95 -12.64 1.71 -18.72
C MET A 95 -12.10 1.06 -19.98
N LEU A 96 -11.07 0.20 -19.84
CA LEU A 96 -10.41 -0.45 -20.98
C LEU A 96 -10.91 -1.88 -21.23
N ASP A 97 -11.85 -2.38 -20.41
CA ASP A 97 -12.45 -3.71 -20.54
C ASP A 97 -11.42 -4.86 -20.54
N ILE A 98 -10.31 -4.66 -19.82
CA ILE A 98 -9.26 -5.68 -19.65
C ILE A 98 -9.68 -6.59 -18.51
N SER A 99 -9.82 -7.89 -18.78
CA SER A 99 -10.23 -8.84 -17.73
C SER A 99 -9.30 -8.82 -16.52
N LEU A 100 -9.88 -8.99 -15.33
CA LEU A 100 -9.14 -9.06 -14.06
C LEU A 100 -8.03 -10.13 -14.09
N TYR A 101 -8.24 -11.26 -14.75
CA TYR A 101 -7.21 -12.29 -14.93
C TYR A 101 -5.96 -11.75 -15.62
N VAL A 102 -6.14 -10.95 -16.67
CA VAL A 102 -5.04 -10.33 -17.42
C VAL A 102 -4.38 -9.23 -16.59
N SER A 103 -5.15 -8.35 -15.96
CA SER A 103 -4.63 -7.27 -15.10
C SER A 103 -3.80 -7.84 -13.94
N THR A 104 -4.32 -8.85 -13.22
CA THR A 104 -3.58 -9.53 -12.14
C THR A 104 -2.29 -10.19 -12.66
N ALA A 105 -2.33 -10.85 -13.82
CA ALA A 105 -1.15 -11.48 -14.41
C ALA A 105 -0.08 -10.44 -14.80
N VAL A 106 -0.49 -9.34 -15.43
CA VAL A 106 0.40 -8.25 -15.83
C VAL A 106 1.07 -7.62 -14.62
N PHE A 107 0.31 -7.25 -13.58
CA PHE A 107 0.91 -6.67 -12.37
C PHE A 107 1.80 -7.66 -11.62
N SER A 108 1.48 -8.96 -11.64
CA SER A 108 2.34 -10.00 -11.06
C SER A 108 3.68 -10.09 -11.78
N VAL A 109 3.67 -10.07 -13.12
CA VAL A 109 4.89 -10.09 -13.95
C VAL A 109 5.70 -8.82 -13.72
N LEU A 110 5.07 -7.64 -13.72
CA LEU A 110 5.75 -6.37 -13.46
C LEU A 110 6.40 -6.34 -12.07
N LEU A 111 5.70 -6.83 -11.05
CA LEU A 111 6.23 -6.94 -9.69
C LEU A 111 7.43 -7.89 -9.64
N ALA A 112 7.35 -9.06 -10.29
CA ALA A 112 8.44 -10.02 -10.36
C ALA A 112 9.67 -9.46 -11.08
N ILE A 113 9.47 -8.76 -12.21
CA ILE A 113 10.53 -8.07 -12.95
C ILE A 113 11.18 -7.02 -12.05
N ASN A 114 10.38 -6.22 -11.34
CA ASN A 114 10.93 -5.18 -10.47
C ASN A 114 11.75 -5.76 -9.32
N PHE A 115 11.29 -6.84 -8.67
CA PHE A 115 12.09 -7.55 -7.67
C PHE A 115 13.39 -8.13 -8.26
N LEU A 116 13.33 -8.71 -9.45
CA LEU A 116 14.50 -9.27 -10.12
C LEU A 116 15.53 -8.18 -10.44
N LEU A 117 15.10 -7.06 -11.01
CA LEU A 117 15.97 -5.93 -11.32
C LEU A 117 16.56 -5.31 -10.05
N TRP A 118 15.74 -5.13 -9.01
CA TRP A 118 16.21 -4.61 -7.73
C TRP A 118 17.27 -5.54 -7.13
N PHE A 119 17.01 -6.85 -7.07
CA PHE A 119 17.97 -7.82 -6.54
C PHE A 119 19.24 -7.91 -7.39
N ARG A 120 19.16 -7.78 -8.72
CA ARG A 120 20.34 -7.78 -9.59
C ARG A 120 21.22 -6.55 -9.41
N VAL A 121 20.64 -5.40 -9.11
CA VAL A 121 21.38 -4.13 -9.00
C VAL A 121 21.88 -3.86 -7.59
N GLU A 122 21.07 -4.17 -6.58
CA GLU A 122 21.37 -3.85 -5.17
C GLU A 122 21.78 -5.07 -4.35
N HIS A 123 21.61 -6.29 -4.88
CA HIS A 123 21.88 -7.56 -4.18
C HIS A 123 21.15 -7.73 -2.84
N THR A 124 20.10 -6.94 -2.62
CA THR A 124 19.27 -6.97 -1.43
C THR A 124 17.84 -6.53 -1.78
N LEU A 125 16.86 -7.12 -1.10
CA LEU A 125 15.46 -6.70 -1.12
C LEU A 125 15.03 -6.16 0.25
N SER A 126 16.00 -5.86 1.11
CA SER A 126 15.76 -5.36 2.46
C SER A 126 15.28 -3.91 2.43
N ILE A 127 14.14 -3.67 3.07
CA ILE A 127 13.60 -2.33 3.27
C ILE A 127 14.36 -1.50 4.32
N ARG A 128 15.22 -2.15 5.13
CA ARG A 128 15.94 -1.47 6.22
C ARG A 128 17.06 -0.57 5.72
N GLU A 129 17.49 -0.76 4.48
CA GLU A 129 18.62 -0.07 3.88
C GLU A 129 18.20 0.80 2.70
N ILE A 130 17.01 1.41 2.76
CA ILE A 130 16.57 2.37 1.75
C ILE A 130 17.20 3.72 2.06
N ASP A 131 18.46 3.85 1.64
CA ASP A 131 19.36 4.95 1.94
C ASP A 131 19.85 5.68 0.67
N THR A 132 19.69 5.09 -0.52
CA THR A 132 20.01 5.72 -1.81
C THR A 132 18.77 6.05 -2.64
N PRO A 133 18.81 7.09 -3.51
CA PRO A 133 17.70 7.41 -4.42
C PRO A 133 17.31 6.24 -5.34
N ARG A 134 18.28 5.39 -5.70
CA ARG A 134 18.05 4.22 -6.55
C ARG A 134 17.26 3.14 -5.81
N ARG A 135 17.64 2.81 -4.56
CA ARG A 135 16.89 1.87 -3.71
C ARG A 135 15.48 2.39 -3.43
N GLU A 136 15.36 3.69 -3.22
CA GLU A 136 14.07 4.36 -3.01
C GLU A 136 13.16 4.26 -4.25
N PHE A 137 13.72 4.40 -5.46
CA PHE A 137 12.97 4.22 -6.70
C PHE A 137 12.45 2.77 -6.86
N PHE A 138 13.31 1.76 -6.65
CA PHE A 138 12.88 0.36 -6.68
C PHE A 138 11.81 0.07 -5.63
N TYR A 139 11.97 0.63 -4.44
CA TYR A 139 11.02 0.50 -3.35
C TYR A 139 9.65 1.06 -3.73
N TRP A 140 9.56 2.34 -4.14
CA TRP A 140 8.27 2.94 -4.48
C TRP A 140 7.62 2.32 -5.71
N THR A 141 8.41 1.88 -6.69
CA THR A 141 7.91 1.13 -7.84
C THR A 141 7.33 -0.22 -7.40
N THR A 142 8.01 -0.92 -6.49
CA THR A 142 7.51 -2.17 -5.90
C THR A 142 6.19 -1.91 -5.19
N VAL A 143 6.16 -0.89 -4.32
CA VAL A 143 4.97 -0.52 -3.56
C VAL A 143 3.80 -0.24 -4.50
N LEU A 144 3.96 0.61 -5.51
CA LEU A 144 2.90 0.89 -6.49
C LEU A 144 2.41 -0.39 -7.21
N CYS A 145 3.32 -1.24 -7.68
CA CYS A 145 2.95 -2.51 -8.32
C CYS A 145 2.21 -3.45 -7.37
N THR A 146 2.60 -3.53 -6.09
CA THR A 146 1.87 -4.34 -5.10
C THR A 146 0.48 -3.80 -4.80
N PHE A 147 0.30 -2.49 -4.86
CA PHE A 147 -1.01 -1.87 -4.66
C PHE A 147 -1.97 -2.18 -5.82
N ALA A 148 -1.52 -1.98 -7.06
CA ALA A 148 -2.31 -2.31 -8.25
C ALA A 148 -2.58 -3.83 -8.35
N LEU A 149 -1.55 -4.67 -8.14
CA LEU A 149 -1.72 -6.12 -8.08
C LEU A 149 -2.74 -6.54 -7.03
N GLY A 150 -2.67 -5.93 -5.84
CA GLY A 150 -3.53 -6.33 -4.74
C GLY A 150 -4.98 -5.89 -4.90
N THR A 151 -5.27 -4.77 -5.57
CA THR A 151 -6.64 -4.43 -5.99
C THR A 151 -7.11 -5.46 -7.03
N ALA A 152 -6.36 -5.64 -8.12
CA ALA A 152 -6.73 -6.60 -9.17
C ALA A 152 -6.95 -8.02 -8.64
N ALA A 153 -6.11 -8.49 -7.72
CA ALA A 153 -6.26 -9.81 -7.10
C ALA A 153 -7.42 -9.88 -6.09
N GLY A 154 -7.72 -8.76 -5.40
CA GLY A 154 -8.89 -8.62 -4.53
C GLY A 154 -10.16 -8.78 -5.34
N ASP A 155 -10.32 -7.96 -6.38
CA ASP A 155 -11.51 -7.94 -7.25
C ASP A 155 -11.64 -9.25 -8.04
N LEU A 156 -10.51 -9.82 -8.49
CA LEU A 156 -10.51 -11.15 -9.10
C LEU A 156 -11.10 -12.19 -8.14
N ALA A 157 -10.74 -12.14 -6.86
CA ALA A 157 -11.25 -13.08 -5.86
C ALA A 157 -12.73 -12.83 -5.55
N THR A 158 -13.14 -11.59 -5.37
CA THR A 158 -14.48 -11.23 -4.91
C THR A 158 -15.51 -11.25 -6.03
N GLU A 159 -15.16 -10.72 -7.21
CA GLU A 159 -16.07 -10.53 -8.34
C GLU A 159 -15.93 -11.66 -9.37
N ALA A 160 -14.74 -11.84 -9.95
CA ALA A 160 -14.57 -12.77 -11.08
C ALA A 160 -14.66 -14.24 -10.66
N LEU A 161 -14.16 -14.57 -9.46
CA LEU A 161 -14.28 -15.90 -8.86
C LEU A 161 -15.56 -16.06 -8.02
N GLY A 162 -16.29 -14.98 -7.78
CA GLY A 162 -17.56 -14.99 -7.04
C GLY A 162 -17.44 -15.44 -5.58
N LEU A 163 -16.26 -15.30 -4.95
CA LEU A 163 -16.06 -15.71 -3.56
C LEU A 163 -16.81 -14.78 -2.58
N GLY A 164 -17.05 -13.53 -3.00
CA GLY A 164 -17.64 -12.48 -2.17
C GLY A 164 -16.65 -11.91 -1.14
N PHE A 165 -16.98 -10.73 -0.61
CA PHE A 165 -16.08 -9.94 0.23
C PHE A 165 -15.69 -10.64 1.54
N THR A 166 -16.65 -11.26 2.24
CA THR A 166 -16.41 -11.95 3.52
C THR A 166 -15.40 -13.08 3.37
N LEU A 167 -15.57 -13.92 2.34
CA LEU A 167 -14.66 -15.04 2.11
C LEU A 167 -13.29 -14.54 1.65
N GLY A 168 -13.24 -13.49 0.83
CA GLY A 168 -11.99 -12.80 0.46
C GLY A 168 -11.20 -12.36 1.69
N VAL A 169 -11.83 -11.63 2.63
CA VAL A 169 -11.21 -11.21 3.90
C VAL A 169 -10.66 -12.40 4.69
N VAL A 170 -11.43 -13.49 4.79
CA VAL A 170 -11.01 -14.70 5.52
C VAL A 170 -9.81 -15.37 4.84
N ILE A 171 -9.84 -15.54 3.51
CA ILE A 171 -8.76 -16.18 2.75
C ILE A 171 -7.47 -15.36 2.87
N PHE A 172 -7.51 -14.06 2.56
CA PHE A 172 -6.30 -13.24 2.64
C PHE A 172 -5.81 -13.08 4.08
N GLY A 173 -6.72 -13.01 5.06
CA GLY A 173 -6.36 -13.03 6.48
C GLY A 173 -5.66 -14.32 6.89
N ALA A 174 -6.15 -15.47 6.43
CA ALA A 174 -5.51 -16.77 6.67
C ALA A 174 -4.13 -16.87 6.00
N LEU A 175 -3.96 -16.34 4.79
CA LEU A 175 -2.66 -16.29 4.11
C LEU A 175 -1.65 -15.38 4.83
N ILE A 176 -2.10 -14.24 5.37
CA ILE A 176 -1.26 -13.38 6.21
C ILE A 176 -0.85 -14.11 7.49
N ALA A 177 -1.78 -14.80 8.15
CA ALA A 177 -1.49 -15.60 9.34
C ALA A 177 -0.52 -16.75 9.06
N ALA A 178 -0.67 -17.43 7.91
CA ALA A 178 0.26 -18.47 7.46
C ALA A 178 1.67 -17.90 7.21
N THR A 179 1.76 -16.71 6.62
CA THR A 179 3.04 -16.00 6.42
C THR A 179 3.69 -15.66 7.75
N LEU A 180 2.92 -15.20 8.74
CA LEU A 180 3.39 -14.93 10.09
C LEU A 180 3.90 -16.21 10.78
N LEU A 181 3.19 -17.33 10.63
CA LEU A 181 3.60 -18.61 11.19
C LEU A 181 4.89 -19.10 10.53
N ALA A 182 5.00 -19.04 9.21
CA ALA A 182 6.21 -19.39 8.48
C ALA A 182 7.43 -18.55 8.91
N TRP A 183 7.23 -17.26 9.18
CA TRP A 183 8.26 -16.41 9.76
C TRP A 183 8.68 -16.87 11.16
N ARG A 184 7.72 -17.22 12.04
CA ARG A 184 8.03 -17.75 13.39
C ARG A 184 8.75 -19.09 13.37
N LEU A 185 8.55 -19.88 12.31
CA LEU A 185 9.23 -21.16 12.09
C LEU A 185 10.64 -21.00 11.47
N GLY A 186 11.14 -19.77 11.30
CA GLY A 186 12.50 -19.50 10.82
C GLY A 186 12.59 -19.15 9.32
N GLY A 187 11.47 -18.79 8.69
CA GLY A 187 11.44 -18.31 7.31
C GLY A 187 12.26 -17.02 7.10
N ASN A 188 12.73 -16.79 5.88
CA ASN A 188 13.52 -15.61 5.54
C ASN A 188 12.73 -14.31 5.81
N VAL A 189 13.30 -13.42 6.64
CA VAL A 189 12.63 -12.19 7.10
C VAL A 189 12.20 -11.28 5.95
N VAL A 190 13.03 -11.13 4.92
CA VAL A 190 12.75 -10.25 3.77
C VAL A 190 11.63 -10.83 2.91
N LEU A 191 11.67 -12.14 2.64
CA LEU A 191 10.63 -12.81 1.86
C LEU A 191 9.29 -12.78 2.59
N MET A 192 9.26 -13.09 3.89
CA MET A 192 8.03 -13.06 4.69
C MET A 192 7.46 -11.64 4.80
N PHE A 193 8.32 -10.62 4.88
CA PHE A 193 7.89 -9.24 4.83
C PHE A 193 7.17 -8.92 3.51
N TRP A 194 7.76 -9.24 2.37
CA TRP A 194 7.15 -8.94 1.06
C TRP A 194 5.87 -9.73 0.82
N LEU A 195 5.81 -11.00 1.22
CA LEU A 195 4.58 -11.79 1.13
C LEU A 195 3.46 -11.17 1.97
N ALA A 196 3.73 -10.85 3.24
CA ALA A 196 2.76 -10.19 4.09
C ALA A 196 2.35 -8.82 3.51
N TYR A 197 3.32 -8.05 3.02
CA TYR A 197 3.07 -6.73 2.42
C TYR A 197 2.15 -6.82 1.19
N ILE A 198 2.41 -7.77 0.29
CA ILE A 198 1.58 -8.00 -0.91
C ILE A 198 0.17 -8.43 -0.48
N LEU A 199 0.05 -9.39 0.44
CA LEU A 199 -1.24 -9.93 0.89
C LEU A 199 -2.10 -8.94 1.67
N THR A 200 -1.50 -7.95 2.34
CA THR A 200 -2.28 -6.93 3.07
C THR A 200 -3.13 -6.07 2.15
N ARG A 201 -2.77 -5.93 0.87
CA ARG A 201 -3.57 -5.14 -0.06
C ARG A 201 -4.89 -5.81 -0.46
N PRO A 202 -4.92 -7.02 -1.04
CA PRO A 202 -6.19 -7.66 -1.37
C PRO A 202 -7.04 -7.91 -0.11
N PHE A 203 -6.40 -8.17 1.04
CA PHE A 203 -7.11 -8.17 2.33
C PHE A 203 -7.81 -6.83 2.62
N GLY A 204 -7.09 -5.72 2.47
CA GLY A 204 -7.61 -4.38 2.73
C GLY A 204 -8.67 -3.92 1.74
N ALA A 205 -8.57 -4.33 0.47
CA ALA A 205 -9.57 -4.09 -0.57
C ALA A 205 -10.87 -4.85 -0.23
N SER A 206 -10.80 -6.18 -0.07
CA SER A 206 -11.97 -6.99 0.32
C SER A 206 -12.60 -6.54 1.64
N LEU A 207 -11.79 -6.06 2.60
CA LEU A 207 -12.30 -5.49 3.86
C LEU A 207 -12.98 -4.14 3.63
N GLY A 208 -12.44 -3.30 2.76
CA GLY A 208 -13.04 -2.04 2.35
C GLY A 208 -14.41 -2.27 1.74
N ASP A 209 -14.49 -3.13 0.73
CA ASP A 209 -15.74 -3.47 0.04
C ASP A 209 -16.76 -4.08 0.99
N LEU A 210 -16.33 -5.00 1.86
CA LEU A 210 -17.19 -5.59 2.88
C LEU A 210 -17.80 -4.51 3.78
N LEU A 211 -17.06 -3.44 4.08
CA LEU A 211 -17.52 -2.37 4.96
C LEU A 211 -18.43 -1.36 4.21
N THR A 212 -18.10 -1.03 2.96
CA THR A 212 -18.74 0.05 2.20
C THR A 212 -19.92 -0.40 1.35
N GLN A 213 -19.77 -1.52 0.64
CA GLN A 213 -20.73 -1.96 -0.38
C GLN A 213 -22.10 -2.28 0.23
N ALA A 214 -23.14 -2.17 -0.61
CA ALA A 214 -24.50 -2.46 -0.17
C ALA A 214 -24.68 -3.93 0.23
N LYS A 215 -25.63 -4.18 1.14
CA LYS A 215 -25.97 -5.55 1.61
C LYS A 215 -26.40 -6.49 0.48
N THR A 216 -26.94 -5.94 -0.60
CA THR A 216 -27.31 -6.67 -1.82
C THR A 216 -26.09 -7.29 -2.52
N TYR A 217 -24.92 -6.66 -2.41
CA TYR A 217 -23.65 -7.15 -2.96
C TYR A 217 -22.81 -7.91 -1.91
N GLY A 218 -23.35 -8.13 -0.70
CA GLY A 218 -22.65 -8.82 0.38
C GLY A 218 -21.81 -7.92 1.30
N GLY A 219 -21.91 -6.60 1.16
CA GLY A 219 -21.28 -5.64 2.07
C GLY A 219 -22.16 -5.25 3.27
N LEU A 220 -21.63 -4.43 4.18
CA LEU A 220 -22.29 -3.98 5.41
C LEU A 220 -23.09 -2.68 5.22
N GLY A 221 -22.81 -1.93 4.15
CA GLY A 221 -23.52 -0.71 3.77
C GLY A 221 -23.21 0.50 4.64
N MET A 222 -22.00 0.60 5.21
CA MET A 222 -21.60 1.80 5.99
C MET A 222 -21.33 3.02 5.11
N GLY A 223 -21.15 2.82 3.80
CA GLY A 223 -20.83 3.85 2.83
C GLY A 223 -19.34 4.23 2.78
N ALA A 224 -18.86 4.60 1.60
CA ALA A 224 -17.45 4.90 1.33
C ALA A 224 -16.94 6.14 2.10
N ALA A 225 -17.77 7.19 2.19
CA ALA A 225 -17.41 8.44 2.86
C ALA A 225 -17.09 8.25 4.35
N TRP A 226 -18.00 7.63 5.11
CA TRP A 226 -17.84 7.43 6.56
C TRP A 226 -16.70 6.45 6.88
N THR A 227 -16.60 5.37 6.12
CA THR A 227 -15.53 4.38 6.28
C THR A 227 -14.16 5.02 6.05
N SER A 228 -13.99 5.76 4.95
CA SER A 228 -12.77 6.49 4.64
C SER A 228 -12.43 7.51 5.72
N ALA A 229 -13.40 8.28 6.20
CA ALA A 229 -13.18 9.32 7.21
C ALA A 229 -12.69 8.75 8.54
N ILE A 230 -13.30 7.67 9.03
CA ILE A 230 -12.89 7.00 10.28
C ILE A 230 -11.46 6.47 10.14
N PHE A 231 -11.17 5.76 9.05
CA PHE A 231 -9.86 5.13 8.87
C PHE A 231 -8.77 6.18 8.68
N LEU A 232 -9.03 7.22 7.89
CA LEU A 232 -8.10 8.34 7.71
C LEU A 232 -7.84 9.08 9.02
N SER A 233 -8.86 9.24 9.88
CA SER A 233 -8.69 9.85 11.21
C SER A 233 -7.74 9.02 12.10
N VAL A 234 -7.88 7.70 12.09
CA VAL A 234 -6.98 6.79 12.84
C VAL A 234 -5.56 6.83 12.26
N ILE A 235 -5.42 6.85 10.92
CA ILE A 235 -4.11 7.00 10.27
C ILE A 235 -3.45 8.31 10.71
N VAL A 236 -4.16 9.43 10.64
CA VAL A 236 -3.63 10.75 11.04
C VAL A 236 -3.18 10.73 12.50
N LEU A 237 -3.98 10.18 13.41
CA LEU A 237 -3.62 10.07 14.83
C LEU A 237 -2.31 9.26 15.02
N LEU A 238 -2.21 8.08 14.40
CA LEU A 238 -1.02 7.23 14.51
C LEU A 238 0.22 7.89 13.87
N VAL A 239 0.03 8.62 12.76
CA VAL A 239 1.10 9.36 12.09
C VAL A 239 1.57 10.54 12.95
N VAL A 240 0.66 11.27 13.61
CA VAL A 240 1.00 12.35 14.54
C VAL A 240 1.81 11.81 15.72
N VAL A 241 1.38 10.69 16.31
CA VAL A 241 2.13 10.02 17.40
C VAL A 241 3.52 9.59 16.90
N ALA A 242 3.62 9.01 15.70
CA ALA A 242 4.89 8.65 15.09
C ALA A 242 5.79 9.88 14.84
N GLN A 243 5.22 10.99 14.38
CA GLN A 243 5.94 12.24 14.14
C GLN A 243 6.49 12.84 15.44
N VAL A 244 5.68 12.88 16.50
CA VAL A 244 6.09 13.37 17.83
C VAL A 244 7.19 12.49 18.42
N SER A 245 7.06 11.15 18.31
CA SER A 245 8.08 10.23 18.83
C SER A 245 9.43 10.37 18.12
N VAL A 246 9.44 10.58 16.79
CA VAL A 246 10.66 10.85 16.02
C VAL A 246 11.24 12.23 16.39
N GLY A 247 10.38 13.24 16.60
CA GLY A 247 10.79 14.56 17.07
C GLY A 247 11.52 14.49 18.42
N ASN A 248 10.94 13.79 19.40
CA ASN A 248 11.53 13.63 20.72
C ASN A 248 12.86 12.87 20.70
N ARG A 249 13.02 11.86 19.83
CA ARG A 249 14.31 11.14 19.67
C ARG A 249 15.44 12.05 19.16
N LYS A 250 15.14 13.07 18.35
CA LYS A 250 16.15 14.03 17.87
C LYS A 250 16.58 15.00 18.97
N THR A 251 15.64 15.42 19.82
CA THR A 251 15.91 16.35 20.92
C THR A 251 16.74 15.73 22.05
N VAL A 252 16.64 14.42 22.28
CA VAL A 252 17.39 13.70 23.34
C VAL A 252 18.85 13.41 22.95
N ILE A 253 19.19 13.48 21.65
CA ILE A 253 20.54 13.21 21.13
C ILE A 253 21.35 14.51 20.92
N GLN A 254 20.72 15.68 21.06
CA GLN A 254 21.39 17.00 21.05
C GLN A 254 21.77 17.42 22.47
#